data_AF-A0A9W4DS94-F1
#
_entry.id   AF-A0A9W4DS94-F1
#
_cell.length_a   1.000
_cell.length_b   1.000
_cell.length_c   1.000
_cell.angle_alpha   90.00
_cell.angle_beta   90.00
_cell.angle_gamma   90.00
#
_symmetry.space_group_name_H-M   'P 1'
#
loop_
_entity.id
_entity.type
_entity.pdbx_description
1 polymer ?
#
loop_
_entity_poly.entity_id
_entity_poly.type
_entity_poly.pdbx_seq_one_letter_code
_entity_poly.pdbx_strand_id
1 'polypeptide(L)'
;MDSLPVFVADWEMQCCGRPFALGTEVRWHPQFLCEDEFAAPDEVLLPADSAVIMAATATVADPDQAEGLRGGLFATWHSSEPPAQLLAGTVRRIRLVRQHTVQEDRVVTVLPGRSQLTELTTSRRRFATGSMLTREDSWAETGLLVDLAMNLDDVIASVSS
;
A
#
# COMPACT_ATOMS: atom_id res chain seq x y z
N MET A 1 14.77 13.54 0.22
CA MET A 1 13.45 13.11 0.71
C MET A 1 12.61 12.88 -0.50
N ASP A 2 12.30 11.62 -0.72
CA ASP A 2 11.58 11.14 -1.89
C ASP A 2 10.11 11.01 -1.55
N SER A 3 9.25 11.25 -2.54
CA SER A 3 7.81 11.09 -2.39
C SER A 3 7.46 9.67 -2.79
N LEU A 4 7.31 8.78 -1.82
CA LEU A 4 7.05 7.37 -2.05
C LEU A 4 5.56 7.04 -1.87
N PRO A 5 4.93 6.35 -2.85
CA PRO A 5 3.56 5.88 -2.69
C PRO A 5 3.54 4.72 -1.69
N VAL A 6 2.68 4.84 -0.68
CA VAL A 6 2.40 3.79 0.29
C VAL A 6 0.91 3.49 0.28
N PHE A 7 0.55 2.25 0.00
CA PHE A 7 -0.84 1.81 0.08
C PHE A 7 -1.19 1.44 1.52
N VAL A 8 -2.37 1.88 1.93
CA VAL A 8 -2.93 1.65 3.25
C VAL A 8 -4.28 0.99 3.06
N ALA A 9 -4.37 -0.31 3.34
CA ALA A 9 -5.62 -1.04 3.17
C ALA A 9 -6.73 -0.49 4.09
N ASP A 10 -7.98 -0.59 3.64
CA ASP A 10 -9.13 -0.12 4.41
C ASP A 10 -9.24 -0.81 5.77
N TRP A 11 -9.01 -2.12 5.84
CA TRP A 11 -9.09 -2.93 7.06
C TRP A 11 -8.00 -2.54 8.08
N GLU A 12 -6.80 -2.23 7.59
CA GLU A 12 -5.70 -1.72 8.41
C GLU A 12 -6.11 -0.40 9.09
N MET A 13 -6.69 0.52 8.31
CA MET A 13 -7.22 1.79 8.82
C MET A 13 -8.40 1.63 9.78
N GLN A 14 -9.30 0.69 9.51
CA GLN A 14 -10.49 0.46 10.34
C GLN A 14 -10.14 -0.15 11.70
N CYS A 15 -9.15 -1.04 11.74
CA CYS A 15 -8.78 -1.76 12.94
C CYS A 15 -7.83 -0.96 13.84
N CYS A 16 -6.67 -0.55 13.31
CA CYS A 16 -5.59 0.04 14.12
C CYS A 16 -5.12 1.41 13.61
N GLY A 17 -5.43 1.76 12.36
CA GLY A 17 -5.00 3.02 11.76
C GLY A 17 -5.54 4.24 12.50
N ARG A 18 -4.65 5.21 12.71
CA ARG A 18 -5.00 6.52 13.24
C ARG A 18 -5.24 7.47 12.08
N PRO A 19 -6.33 8.26 12.08
CA PRO A 19 -6.52 9.27 11.05
C PRO A 19 -5.35 10.27 10.98
N PHE A 20 -4.99 10.68 9.77
CA PHE A 20 -3.93 11.64 9.45
C PHE A 20 -4.42 12.63 8.39
N ALA A 21 -3.71 13.74 8.23
CA ALA A 21 -4.00 14.76 7.22
C ALA A 21 -2.73 15.14 6.46
N LEU A 22 -2.88 15.90 5.38
CA LEU A 22 -1.74 16.50 4.68
C LEU A 22 -0.84 17.28 5.67
N GLY A 23 0.47 17.11 5.54
CA GLY A 23 1.47 17.71 6.42
C GLY A 23 1.68 16.99 7.77
N THR A 24 0.89 15.95 8.08
CA THR A 24 1.10 15.15 9.30
C THR A 24 2.35 14.29 9.17
N GLU A 25 3.20 14.26 10.20
CA GLU A 25 4.22 13.22 10.34
C GLU A 25 3.56 11.93 10.82
N VAL A 26 3.75 10.86 10.05
CA VAL A 26 3.32 9.50 10.41
C VAL A 26 4.54 8.63 10.68
N ARG A 27 4.35 7.56 11.46
CA ARG A 27 5.37 6.54 11.72
C ARG A 27 4.78 5.17 11.43
N TRP A 28 5.18 4.57 10.32
CA TRP A 28 4.62 3.33 9.81
C TRP A 28 5.69 2.27 9.63
N HIS A 29 5.26 1.02 9.59
CA HIS A 29 6.09 -0.08 9.12
C HIS A 29 5.68 -0.39 7.67
N PRO A 30 6.40 0.13 6.67
CA PRO A 30 6.15 -0.23 5.29
C PRO A 30 6.74 -1.60 4.99
N GLN A 31 5.96 -2.47 4.37
CA GLN A 31 6.40 -3.74 3.80
C GLN A 31 6.44 -3.61 2.28
N PHE A 32 7.44 -4.21 1.65
CA PHE A 32 7.47 -4.36 0.20
C PHE A 32 6.73 -5.65 -0.17
N LEU A 33 5.75 -5.56 -1.06
CA LEU A 33 5.05 -6.71 -1.63
C LEU A 33 5.26 -6.72 -3.14
N CYS A 34 5.39 -7.91 -3.73
CA CYS A 34 5.51 -8.08 -5.18
C CYS A 34 4.15 -7.86 -5.87
N GLU A 35 4.15 -7.39 -7.12
CA GLU A 35 2.94 -7.04 -7.88
C GLU A 35 1.89 -8.18 -7.96
N ASP A 36 2.34 -9.44 -7.87
CA ASP A 36 1.49 -10.63 -7.86
C ASP A 36 0.97 -11.04 -6.47
N GLU A 37 1.50 -10.45 -5.39
CA GLU A 37 1.12 -10.75 -4.01
C GLU A 37 -0.06 -9.90 -3.51
N PHE A 38 -0.48 -8.88 -4.26
CA PHE A 38 -1.53 -7.97 -3.82
C PHE A 38 -2.40 -7.44 -4.97
N ALA A 39 -3.57 -6.93 -4.62
CA ALA A 39 -4.49 -6.28 -5.54
C ALA A 39 -4.72 -4.82 -5.13
N ALA A 40 -3.85 -3.93 -5.62
CA ALA A 40 -3.87 -2.48 -5.35
C ALA A 40 -3.75 -1.72 -6.68
N PRO A 41 -4.07 -0.42 -6.71
CA PRO A 41 -3.89 0.42 -7.91
C PRO A 41 -2.45 0.40 -8.41
N ASP A 42 -2.25 0.38 -9.74
CA ASP A 42 -0.92 0.47 -10.38
C ASP A 42 -0.08 1.64 -9.86
N GLU A 43 -0.73 2.73 -9.41
CA GLU A 43 -0.08 3.89 -8.82
C GLU A 43 0.64 3.62 -7.48
N VAL A 44 0.46 2.44 -6.87
CA VAL A 44 1.29 1.99 -5.74
C VAL A 44 2.66 1.50 -6.21
N LEU A 45 2.76 1.03 -7.45
CA LEU A 45 3.96 0.38 -7.96
C LEU A 45 5.08 1.40 -8.03
N LEU A 46 6.22 1.02 -7.48
CA LEU A 46 7.41 1.83 -7.57
C LEU A 46 7.88 1.88 -9.04
N PRO A 47 8.50 3.00 -9.46
CA PRO A 47 9.15 3.07 -10.76
C PRO A 47 10.13 1.91 -10.94
N ALA A 48 10.23 1.35 -12.14
CA ALA A 48 11.09 0.18 -12.43
C ALA A 48 12.58 0.42 -12.10
N ASP A 49 13.01 1.68 -12.04
CA ASP A 49 14.35 2.14 -11.69
C ASP A 49 14.52 2.52 -10.20
N SER A 50 13.51 2.26 -9.36
CA SER A 50 13.56 2.56 -7.93
C SER A 50 14.59 1.70 -7.18
N ALA A 51 15.37 2.32 -6.31
CA ALA A 51 16.40 1.63 -5.51
C ALA A 51 15.81 0.57 -4.54
N VAL A 52 14.53 0.65 -4.18
CA VAL A 52 13.84 -0.40 -3.39
C VAL A 52 13.73 -1.71 -4.17
N ILE A 53 13.45 -1.64 -5.48
CA ILE A 53 13.41 -2.82 -6.35
C ILE A 53 14.78 -3.50 -6.37
N MET A 54 15.85 -2.69 -6.52
CA MET A 54 17.23 -3.20 -6.49
C MET A 54 17.57 -3.87 -5.16
N ALA A 55 17.15 -3.30 -4.04
CA ALA A 55 17.41 -3.89 -2.73
C ALA A 55 16.64 -5.21 -2.51
N ALA A 56 15.36 -5.27 -2.90
CA ALA A 56 14.57 -6.49 -2.87
C ALA A 56 15.16 -7.59 -3.78
N THR A 57 15.71 -7.22 -4.95
CA THR A 57 16.40 -8.19 -5.82
C THR A 57 17.67 -8.75 -5.19
N ALA A 58 18.39 -7.96 -4.38
CA ALA A 58 19.59 -8.44 -3.68
C ALA A 58 19.27 -9.50 -2.61
N THR A 59 18.01 -9.57 -2.14
CA THR A 59 17.53 -10.59 -1.19
C THR A 59 17.14 -11.90 -1.87
N VAL A 60 16.92 -11.91 -3.20
CA VAL A 60 16.58 -13.12 -3.96
C VAL A 60 17.85 -13.90 -4.31
N ALA A 61 17.92 -15.18 -3.92
CA ALA A 61 19.10 -16.02 -3.98
C ALA A 61 19.54 -16.47 -5.39
N ASP A 62 18.87 -16.05 -6.46
CA ASP A 62 19.17 -16.44 -7.85
C ASP A 62 19.26 -15.21 -8.78
N PRO A 63 20.46 -14.67 -9.05
CA PRO A 63 20.65 -13.46 -9.84
C PRO A 63 20.32 -13.63 -11.33
N ASP A 64 20.23 -14.86 -11.83
CA ASP A 64 19.93 -15.15 -13.24
C ASP A 64 18.40 -15.15 -13.55
N GLN A 65 17.56 -15.06 -12.51
CA GLN A 65 16.09 -14.87 -12.63
C GLN A 65 15.64 -13.43 -12.28
N ALA A 66 16.57 -12.50 -12.11
CA ALA A 66 16.29 -11.11 -11.73
C ALA A 66 15.76 -10.26 -12.90
N GLU A 67 14.70 -10.70 -13.59
CA GLU A 67 13.77 -9.71 -14.16
C GLU A 67 13.17 -8.96 -12.97
N GLY A 68 13.52 -7.67 -12.83
CA GLY A 68 13.31 -6.91 -11.61
C GLY A 68 11.92 -7.08 -11.01
N LEU A 69 11.86 -7.60 -9.79
CA LEU A 69 10.60 -7.79 -9.06
C LEU A 69 9.93 -6.43 -8.88
N ARG A 70 8.81 -6.24 -9.58
CA ARG A 70 8.01 -5.02 -9.49
C ARG A 70 7.07 -5.14 -8.29
N GLY A 71 6.92 -4.07 -7.53
CA GLY A 71 6.16 -4.10 -6.29
C GLY A 71 5.89 -2.72 -5.70
N GLY A 72 5.21 -2.70 -4.57
CA GLY A 72 4.76 -1.48 -3.89
C GLY A 72 5.00 -1.52 -2.39
N LEU A 73 4.91 -0.36 -1.74
CA LEU A 73 5.02 -0.24 -0.28
C LEU A 73 3.64 -0.28 0.37
N PHE A 74 3.50 -1.06 1.43
CA PHE A 74 2.25 -1.28 2.17
C PHE A 74 2.42 -0.91 3.63
N ALA A 75 1.55 -0.06 4.15
CA ALA A 75 1.53 0.23 5.58
C ALA A 75 0.86 -0.92 6.32
N THR A 76 1.65 -1.66 7.10
CA THR A 76 1.17 -2.79 7.90
C THR A 76 1.20 -2.44 9.38
N TRP A 77 0.05 -2.57 10.06
CA TRP A 77 -0.01 -2.50 11.53
C TRP A 77 -0.26 -3.86 12.16
N HIS A 78 -0.76 -4.83 11.39
CA HIS A 78 -0.98 -6.18 11.85
C HIS A 78 0.13 -7.10 11.33
N SER A 79 1.25 -7.12 12.03
CA SER A 79 2.30 -8.13 11.85
C SER A 79 2.36 -9.02 13.09
N SER A 80 2.59 -10.32 12.88
CA SER A 80 2.83 -11.28 13.98
C SER A 80 4.13 -10.99 14.74
N GLU A 81 5.05 -10.28 14.09
CA GLU A 81 6.33 -9.86 14.64
C GLU A 81 6.35 -8.34 14.81
N PRO A 82 6.87 -7.82 15.93
CA PRO A 82 7.02 -6.37 16.09
C PRO A 82 7.93 -5.83 14.99
N PRO A 83 7.58 -4.69 14.36
CA PRO A 83 8.38 -4.17 13.27
C PRO A 83 9.78 -3.83 13.76
N ALA A 84 10.80 -4.27 13.02
CA ALA A 84 12.20 -3.99 13.34
C ALA A 84 12.45 -2.47 13.44
N GLN A 85 11.77 -1.69 12.60
CA GLN A 85 11.82 -0.23 12.63
C GLN A 85 10.50 0.38 12.13
N LEU A 86 10.09 1.47 12.78
CA LEU A 86 9.06 2.36 12.24
C LEU A 86 9.74 3.50 11.48
N LEU A 87 9.33 3.71 10.24
CA LEU A 87 9.81 4.80 9.40
C LEU A 87 8.92 6.02 9.54
N ALA A 88 9.56 7.17 9.79
CA ALA A 88 8.88 8.45 9.82
C ALA A 88 8.75 9.03 8.41
N GLY A 89 7.59 9.61 8.10
CA GLY A 89 7.35 10.29 6.84
C GLY A 89 6.31 11.39 6.97
N THR A 90 6.44 12.45 6.18
CA THR A 90 5.42 13.52 6.13
C THR A 90 4.42 13.24 5.01
N VAL A 91 3.13 13.25 5.33
CA VAL A 91 2.06 13.05 4.35
C VAL A 91 2.00 14.22 3.36
N ARG A 92 2.20 13.93 2.07
CA ARG A 92 2.17 14.91 0.98
C ARG A 92 0.90 14.86 0.15
N ARG A 93 0.31 13.67 0.01
CA ARG A 93 -0.92 13.45 -0.75
C ARG A 93 -1.69 12.28 -0.16
N ILE A 94 -3.02 12.35 -0.21
CA ILE A 94 -3.90 11.26 0.20
C ILE A 94 -4.92 11.06 -0.90
N ARG A 95 -5.01 9.84 -1.41
CA ARG A 95 -5.98 9.47 -2.43
C ARG A 95 -6.80 8.29 -1.92
N LEU A 96 -8.12 8.45 -1.89
CA LEU A 96 -9.04 7.33 -1.68
C LEU A 96 -9.01 6.43 -2.89
N VAL A 97 -8.79 5.14 -2.64
CA VAL A 97 -8.77 4.12 -3.68
C VAL A 97 -10.13 3.43 -3.71
N ARG A 98 -10.73 3.42 -4.89
CA ARG A 98 -11.87 2.55 -5.20
C ARG A 98 -11.47 1.56 -6.28
N GLN A 99 -11.86 0.31 -6.11
CA GLN A 99 -11.60 -0.77 -7.06
C GLN A 99 -12.84 -1.65 -7.21
N HIS A 100 -12.88 -2.40 -8.30
CA HIS A 100 -13.87 -3.44 -8.50
C HIS A 100 -13.59 -4.61 -7.56
N THR A 101 -14.65 -5.11 -6.94
CA THR A 101 -14.59 -6.23 -6.00
C THR A 101 -15.70 -7.23 -6.29
N VAL A 102 -15.36 -8.50 -6.13
CA VAL A 102 -16.30 -9.60 -6.08
C VAL A 102 -16.29 -10.14 -4.66
N GLN A 103 -17.47 -10.28 -4.08
CA GLN A 103 -17.62 -10.92 -2.78
C GLN A 103 -18.19 -12.32 -2.98
N GLU A 104 -17.43 -13.33 -2.57
CA GLU A 104 -17.87 -14.71 -2.48
C GLU A 104 -17.85 -15.11 -0.99
N ASP A 105 -19.03 -15.44 -0.46
CA ASP A 105 -19.25 -15.66 0.97
C ASP A 105 -18.75 -14.50 1.86
N ARG A 106 -17.66 -14.74 2.62
CA ARG A 106 -17.01 -13.78 3.51
C ARG A 106 -15.71 -13.22 2.94
N VAL A 107 -15.33 -13.64 1.75
CA VAL A 107 -14.09 -13.22 1.09
C VAL A 107 -14.42 -12.14 0.07
N VAL A 108 -13.76 -11.00 0.20
CA VAL A 108 -13.81 -9.92 -0.78
C VAL A 108 -12.53 -9.99 -1.59
N THR A 109 -12.66 -10.28 -2.87
CA THR A 109 -11.55 -10.30 -3.83
C THR A 109 -11.60 -9.03 -4.65
N VAL A 110 -10.50 -8.29 -4.66
CA VAL A 110 -10.32 -7.16 -5.56
C VAL A 110 -10.02 -7.71 -6.96
N LEU A 111 -10.81 -7.30 -7.94
CA LEU A 111 -10.57 -7.67 -9.33
C LEU A 111 -9.43 -6.80 -9.89
N PRO A 112 -8.41 -7.42 -10.52
CA PRO A 112 -7.41 -6.68 -11.26
C PRO A 112 -8.06 -5.82 -12.34
N GLY A 113 -7.60 -4.58 -12.50
CA GLY A 113 -8.15 -3.66 -13.49
C GLY A 113 -8.11 -2.20 -13.04
N ARG A 114 -9.10 -1.41 -13.45
CA ARG A 114 -9.10 0.04 -13.21
C ARG A 114 -9.37 0.36 -11.75
N SER A 115 -8.55 1.24 -11.20
CA SER A 115 -8.79 1.95 -9.95
C SER A 115 -9.42 3.31 -10.23
N GLN A 116 -10.12 3.85 -9.23
CA GLN A 116 -10.50 5.26 -9.19
C GLN A 116 -9.83 5.90 -7.97
N LEU A 117 -9.09 6.97 -8.21
CA LEU A 117 -8.41 7.73 -7.18
C LEU A 117 -9.13 9.05 -6.95
N THR A 118 -9.52 9.32 -5.69
CA THR A 118 -10.13 10.60 -5.29
C THR A 118 -9.25 11.30 -4.27
N GLU A 119 -8.84 12.54 -4.56
CA GLU A 119 -8.03 13.34 -3.62
C GLU A 119 -8.76 13.60 -2.31
N LEU A 120 -8.01 13.51 -1.22
CA LEU A 120 -8.45 13.83 0.13
C LEU A 120 -7.43 14.76 0.81
N THR A 121 -7.93 15.62 1.69
CA THR A 121 -7.07 16.41 2.58
C THR A 121 -6.84 15.72 3.93
N THR A 122 -7.72 14.79 4.29
CA THR A 122 -7.70 14.02 5.54
C THR A 122 -8.08 12.58 5.25
N SER A 123 -7.37 11.63 5.86
CA SER A 123 -7.65 10.20 5.73
C SER A 123 -9.03 9.85 6.28
N ARG A 124 -9.69 8.87 5.68
CA ARG A 124 -10.93 8.30 6.23
C ARG A 124 -10.63 7.22 7.27
N ARG A 125 -11.50 7.13 8.26
CA ARG A 125 -11.53 6.03 9.24
C ARG A 125 -12.52 4.92 8.85
N ARG A 126 -13.47 5.24 7.98
CA ARG A 126 -14.51 4.33 7.50
C ARG A 126 -14.55 4.39 5.99
N PHE A 127 -14.68 3.23 5.39
CA PHE A 127 -14.64 3.04 3.95
C PHE A 127 -15.99 2.49 3.50
N ALA A 128 -16.47 2.95 2.35
CA ALA A 128 -17.67 2.41 1.73
C ALA A 128 -17.36 1.03 1.14
N THR A 129 -17.76 -0.02 1.85
CA THR A 129 -17.66 -1.40 1.36
C THR A 129 -18.76 -1.68 0.33
N GLY A 130 -18.47 -2.58 -0.61
CA GLY A 130 -19.48 -3.10 -1.54
C GLY A 130 -20.66 -3.70 -0.78
N SER A 131 -21.86 -3.62 -1.35
CA SER A 131 -23.07 -4.18 -0.73
C SER A 131 -23.01 -5.71 -0.77
N MET A 132 -23.32 -6.37 0.36
CA MET A 132 -23.48 -7.84 0.42
C MET A 132 -24.55 -8.39 -0.55
N LEU A 133 -25.38 -7.51 -1.12
CA LEU A 133 -26.51 -7.87 -1.98
C LEU A 133 -26.18 -7.82 -3.48
N THR A 134 -25.03 -7.26 -3.87
CA THR A 134 -24.62 -7.17 -5.28
C THR A 134 -23.65 -8.30 -5.61
N ARG A 135 -24.19 -9.35 -6.23
CA ARG A 135 -23.48 -10.58 -6.61
C ARG A 135 -22.57 -10.41 -7.83
N GLU A 136 -22.61 -9.24 -8.48
CA GLU A 136 -21.88 -8.95 -9.70
C GLU A 136 -21.24 -7.55 -9.59
N ASP A 137 -19.92 -7.52 -9.80
CA ASP A 137 -19.09 -6.35 -10.11
C ASP A 137 -19.37 -5.05 -9.32
N SER A 138 -19.03 -5.03 -8.03
CA SER A 138 -19.28 -3.88 -7.15
C SER A 138 -18.02 -3.04 -6.91
N TRP A 139 -18.15 -1.71 -6.94
CA TRP A 139 -17.06 -0.80 -6.56
C TRP A 139 -17.00 -0.64 -5.05
N ALA A 140 -15.87 -0.98 -4.44
CA ALA A 140 -15.60 -0.77 -3.02
C ALA A 140 -14.45 0.24 -2.81
N GLU A 141 -14.51 0.99 -1.72
CA GLU A 141 -13.37 1.75 -1.20
C GLU A 141 -12.40 0.77 -0.52
N THR A 142 -11.26 0.49 -1.14
CA THR A 142 -10.32 -0.59 -0.74
C THR A 142 -9.15 -0.08 0.11
N GLY A 143 -8.95 1.23 0.17
CA GLY A 143 -7.89 1.81 0.98
C GLY A 143 -7.54 3.24 0.60
N LEU A 144 -6.33 3.64 0.99
CA LEU A 144 -5.74 4.93 0.69
C LEU A 144 -4.40 4.72 0.01
N LEU A 145 -4.12 5.51 -1.02
CA LEU A 145 -2.79 5.68 -1.58
C LEU A 145 -2.22 6.98 -1.02
N VAL A 146 -1.12 6.88 -0.28
CA VAL A 146 -0.54 7.98 0.48
C VAL A 146 0.87 8.24 0.00
N ASP A 147 1.13 9.45 -0.46
CA ASP A 147 2.49 9.85 -0.83
C ASP A 147 3.18 10.37 0.42
N LEU A 148 4.20 9.65 0.88
CA LEU A 148 5.01 10.04 2.02
C LEU A 148 6.34 10.62 1.58
N ALA A 149 6.67 11.80 2.10
CA ALA A 149 8.03 12.31 2.04
C ALA A 149 8.87 11.60 3.12
N MET A 150 9.74 10.70 2.68
CA MET A 150 10.62 9.89 3.55
C MET A 150 12.02 9.78 2.97
N ASN A 151 12.94 9.23 3.76
CA ASN A 151 14.29 8.93 3.31
C ASN A 151 14.30 7.54 2.66
N LEU A 152 14.63 7.48 1.37
CA LEU A 152 14.66 6.25 0.60
C LEU A 152 15.64 5.23 1.16
N ASP A 153 16.79 5.67 1.68
CA ASP A 153 17.80 4.78 2.26
C ASP A 153 17.28 4.05 3.51
N ASP A 154 16.50 4.74 4.34
CA ASP A 154 15.89 4.14 5.53
C ASP A 154 14.80 3.11 5.15
N VAL A 155 14.10 3.35 4.04
CA VAL A 155 13.12 2.40 3.47
C VAL A 155 13.82 1.15 2.97
N ILE A 156 14.87 1.31 2.18
CA ILE A 156 15.68 0.22 1.66
C ILE A 156 16.20 -0.66 2.80
N ALA A 157 16.79 -0.04 3.83
CA ALA A 157 17.28 -0.76 5.00
C ALA A 157 16.16 -1.52 5.74
N SER A 158 14.97 -0.94 5.83
CA SER A 158 13.83 -1.56 6.54
C SER A 158 13.17 -2.72 5.80
N VAL A 159 13.24 -2.77 4.47
CA VAL A 159 12.59 -3.84 3.67
C VAL A 159 13.56 -4.94 3.23
N SER A 160 14.87 -4.74 3.44
CA SER A 160 15.91 -5.72 3.11
C SER A 160 16.37 -6.56 4.31
N SER A 161 15.82 -6.31 5.49
CA SER A 161 16.23 -6.90 6.77
C SER A 161 15.49 -8.19 7.10
#